data_AF-A0A9D7VK71-F1
#
_entry.id   AF-A0A9D7VK71-F1
#
_cell.length_a   1.000
_cell.length_b   1.000
_cell.length_c   1.000
_cell.angle_alpha   90.00
_cell.angle_beta   90.00
_cell.angle_gamma   90.00
#
_symmetry.space_group_name_H-M   'P 1'
#
loop_
_entity.id
_entity.type
_entity.pdbx_description
1 polymer ?
#
loop_
_entity_poly.entity_id
_entity_poly.type
_entity_poly.pdbx_seq_one_letter_code
_entity_poly.pdbx_strand_id
1 'polypeptide(L)'
;MALYHCTLTLHDNVFFATREMGILYETEKYLHNWGLSFALFSINYIPQPYRLQGELAQRPTYLDATAEQNILHLNQAGIYIFPAQPISWSYQINTFKAAQVGYYGKSKQFGDKGAEKNYPINYGRAKELAVGSQYRTYIIAPETIKIPRWIRLGKWASKIRVEAIKIPEQVIQNKSGDYTCLHPLNPLDLPSHTRILLYNRIVMPPVSLVSQAQLRGEYLTTKKDDWQDFKSLNNQQLPVEIHLPTGVFYGAGNVVATA
;
A
#
# COMPACT_ATOMS: atom_id res chain seq x y z
N MET A 1 18.59 8.01 -9.51
CA MET A 1 17.25 7.45 -9.18
C MET A 1 16.29 8.62 -9.14
N ALA A 2 15.09 8.49 -9.70
CA ALA A 2 14.11 9.57 -9.74
C ALA A 2 13.01 9.37 -8.69
N LEU A 3 12.48 10.49 -8.19
CA LEU A 3 11.32 10.53 -7.31
C LEU A 3 10.08 10.90 -8.13
N TYR A 4 9.04 10.08 -8.05
CA TYR A 4 7.76 10.33 -8.69
C TYR A 4 6.69 10.57 -7.64
N HIS A 5 5.94 11.65 -7.78
CA HIS A 5 4.68 11.85 -7.08
C HIS A 5 3.57 11.16 -7.86
N CYS A 6 2.76 10.35 -7.19
CA CYS A 6 1.63 9.68 -7.81
C CYS A 6 0.33 10.04 -7.10
N THR A 7 -0.65 10.50 -7.87
CA THR A 7 -2.05 10.62 -7.44
C THR A 7 -2.81 9.38 -7.88
N LEU A 8 -3.46 8.72 -6.93
CA LEU A 8 -4.31 7.56 -7.18
C LEU A 8 -5.77 7.98 -7.02
N THR A 9 -6.59 7.77 -8.05
CA THR A 9 -8.03 8.03 -8.01
C THR A 9 -8.80 6.71 -8.12
N LEU A 10 -9.65 6.42 -7.15
CA LEU A 10 -10.48 5.22 -7.14
C LEU A 10 -11.61 5.36 -8.15
N HIS A 11 -11.68 4.45 -9.13
CA HIS A 11 -12.78 4.36 -10.10
C HIS A 11 -13.77 3.23 -9.80
N ASP A 12 -13.51 2.50 -8.73
CA ASP A 12 -14.32 1.41 -8.21
C ASP A 12 -14.09 1.32 -6.70
N ASN A 13 -14.99 0.68 -5.97
CA ASN A 13 -14.87 0.57 -4.53
C ASN A 13 -13.69 -0.35 -4.18
N VAL A 14 -12.73 0.15 -3.40
CA VAL A 14 -11.56 -0.64 -2.97
C VAL A 14 -11.85 -1.31 -1.64
N PHE A 15 -11.64 -2.63 -1.61
CA PHE A 15 -11.82 -3.43 -0.41
C PHE A 15 -10.56 -4.21 -0.02
N PHE A 16 -10.15 -3.99 1.21
CA PHE A 16 -9.29 -4.86 1.99
C PHE A 16 -10.01 -5.23 3.29
N ALA A 17 -9.84 -6.46 3.77
CA ALA A 17 -10.27 -6.81 5.12
C ALA A 17 -9.14 -6.45 6.10
N THR A 18 -8.94 -5.15 6.31
CA THR A 18 -7.90 -4.65 7.21
C THR A 18 -8.26 -4.95 8.67
N ARG A 19 -9.54 -4.84 9.00
CA ARG A 19 -10.12 -5.24 10.29
C ARG A 19 -11.37 -6.08 10.06
N GLU A 20 -11.55 -7.09 10.91
CA GLU A 20 -12.73 -7.96 10.87
C GLU A 20 -13.40 -7.93 12.25
N MET A 21 -14.66 -7.50 12.29
CA MET A 21 -15.47 -7.36 13.51
C MET A 21 -16.82 -8.06 13.33
N GLY A 22 -16.85 -9.35 13.62
CA GLY A 22 -18.04 -10.19 13.41
C GLY A 22 -18.41 -10.25 11.92
N ILE A 23 -19.56 -9.67 11.56
CA ILE A 23 -20.05 -9.61 10.17
C ILE A 23 -19.57 -8.38 9.39
N LEU A 24 -18.87 -7.45 10.05
CA LEU A 24 -18.36 -6.22 9.44
C LEU A 24 -16.88 -6.37 9.11
N TYR A 25 -16.56 -6.20 7.83
CA TYR A 25 -15.19 -6.17 7.31
C TYR A 25 -14.86 -4.73 6.91
N GLU A 26 -13.81 -4.17 7.48
CA GLU A 26 -13.44 -2.77 7.28
C GLU A 26 -12.11 -2.65 6.54
N THR A 27 -12.11 -1.82 5.50
CA THR A 27 -10.92 -1.30 4.85
C THR A 27 -10.44 -0.05 5.59
N GLU A 28 -9.17 -0.04 5.98
CA GLU A 28 -8.56 1.15 6.61
C GLU A 28 -8.37 2.27 5.58
N LYS A 29 -8.30 3.52 6.04
CA LYS A 29 -8.17 4.69 5.15
C LYS A 29 -6.83 4.81 4.41
N TYR A 30 -5.87 3.91 4.62
CA TYR A 30 -4.55 3.94 3.99
C TYR A 30 -4.41 2.73 3.07
N LEU A 31 -3.65 2.90 1.97
CA LEU A 31 -3.31 1.78 1.09
C LEU A 31 -1.86 1.35 1.39
N HIS A 32 -1.68 0.07 1.72
CA HIS A 32 -0.38 -0.48 2.08
C HIS A 32 0.57 -0.44 0.88
N ASN A 33 1.85 -0.12 1.10
CA ASN A 33 2.82 -0.09 0.01
C ASN A 33 2.95 -1.44 -0.68
N TRP A 34 3.11 -2.54 0.05
CA TRP A 34 3.22 -3.88 -0.57
C TRP A 34 2.06 -4.21 -1.51
N GLY A 35 0.81 -3.88 -1.14
CA GLY A 35 -0.34 -4.07 -2.03
C GLY A 35 -0.26 -3.22 -3.30
N LEU A 36 0.20 -1.97 -3.17
CA LEU A 36 0.46 -1.09 -4.32
C LEU A 36 1.60 -1.60 -5.20
N SER A 37 2.64 -2.19 -4.60
CA SER A 37 3.78 -2.78 -5.31
C SER A 37 3.35 -3.88 -6.26
N PHE A 38 2.53 -4.82 -5.78
CA PHE A 38 1.94 -5.83 -6.67
C PHE A 38 1.01 -5.23 -7.72
N ALA A 39 0.16 -4.26 -7.33
CA ALA A 39 -0.78 -3.65 -8.27
C ALA A 39 -0.09 -2.86 -9.40
N LEU A 40 1.04 -2.21 -9.11
CA LEU A 40 1.79 -1.39 -10.09
C LEU A 40 2.75 -2.23 -10.95
N PHE A 41 3.39 -3.25 -10.37
CA PHE A 41 4.59 -3.85 -10.96
C PHE A 41 4.56 -5.38 -11.10
N SER A 42 3.45 -6.04 -10.74
CA SER A 42 3.30 -7.49 -10.94
C SER A 42 3.51 -7.96 -12.37
N ILE A 43 3.11 -7.18 -13.37
CA ILE A 43 3.23 -7.60 -14.78
C ILE A 43 4.68 -7.56 -15.27
N ASN A 44 5.46 -6.57 -14.82
CA ASN A 44 6.77 -6.27 -15.42
C ASN A 44 7.95 -6.75 -14.56
N TYR A 45 7.78 -6.87 -13.24
CA TYR A 45 8.89 -7.08 -12.31
C TYR A 45 8.71 -8.25 -11.37
N ILE A 46 7.47 -8.58 -10.97
CA ILE A 46 7.24 -9.63 -9.97
C ILE A 46 6.67 -10.88 -10.65
N PRO A 47 7.43 -11.99 -10.74
CA PRO A 47 6.96 -13.24 -11.33
C PRO A 47 5.62 -13.69 -10.74
N GLN A 48 4.73 -14.20 -11.59
CA GLN A 48 3.43 -14.75 -11.19
C GLN A 48 3.48 -16.28 -11.30
N PRO A 49 3.42 -17.01 -10.18
CA PRO A 49 3.48 -18.47 -10.20
C PRO A 49 2.24 -19.03 -10.89
N TYR A 50 2.43 -20.00 -11.78
CA TYR A 50 1.31 -20.67 -12.46
C TYR A 50 0.43 -21.47 -11.49
N ARG A 51 1.02 -22.02 -10.42
CA ARG A 51 0.30 -22.79 -9.39
C ARG A 51 0.99 -22.69 -8.05
N LEU A 52 0.26 -22.22 -7.04
CA LEU A 52 0.66 -22.37 -5.64
C LEU A 52 0.32 -23.79 -5.17
N GLN A 53 1.29 -24.51 -4.63
CA GLN A 53 1.11 -25.89 -4.13
C GLN A 53 1.46 -25.99 -2.65
N GLY A 54 0.73 -26.85 -1.92
CA GLY A 54 1.04 -27.21 -0.54
C GLY A 54 0.90 -26.07 0.47
N GLU A 55 1.71 -26.11 1.53
CA GLU A 55 1.68 -25.14 2.64
C GLU A 55 2.02 -23.70 2.21
N LEU A 56 2.80 -23.55 1.14
CA LEU A 56 3.21 -22.24 0.61
C LEU A 56 2.02 -21.41 0.11
N ALA A 57 0.93 -22.04 -0.31
CA ALA A 57 -0.28 -21.33 -0.73
C ALA A 57 -0.99 -20.58 0.42
N GLN A 58 -0.73 -20.97 1.67
CA GLN A 58 -1.41 -20.44 2.86
C GLN A 58 -0.53 -19.51 3.70
N ARG A 59 0.74 -19.29 3.32
CA ARG A 59 1.68 -18.45 4.07
C ARG A 59 2.14 -17.25 3.23
N PRO A 60 2.13 -16.02 3.79
CA PRO A 60 2.65 -14.86 3.09
C PRO A 60 4.18 -14.93 2.99
N THR A 61 4.72 -14.93 1.77
CA THR A 61 6.17 -15.05 1.48
C THR A 61 6.77 -13.75 0.93
N TYR A 62 6.23 -12.60 1.32
CA TYR A 62 6.58 -11.31 0.70
C TYR A 62 8.09 -11.02 0.70
N LEU A 63 8.75 -11.20 1.84
CA LEU A 63 10.20 -10.96 2.03
C LEU A 63 11.04 -12.25 1.98
N ASP A 64 10.51 -13.32 1.40
CA ASP A 64 11.24 -14.59 1.26
C ASP A 64 11.93 -14.64 -0.11
N ALA A 65 13.27 -14.63 -0.11
CA ALA A 65 14.06 -14.69 -1.34
C ALA A 65 13.90 -16.02 -2.09
N THR A 66 13.47 -17.09 -1.42
CA THR A 66 13.25 -18.40 -2.05
C THR A 66 11.90 -18.49 -2.75
N ALA A 67 10.95 -17.63 -2.39
CA ALA A 67 9.64 -17.59 -3.00
C ALA A 67 9.68 -16.88 -4.36
N GLU A 68 9.01 -17.46 -5.36
CA GLU A 68 8.94 -16.88 -6.71
C GLU A 68 8.25 -15.50 -6.71
N GLN A 69 7.13 -15.39 -5.98
CA GLN A 69 6.35 -14.16 -5.83
C GLN A 69 6.77 -13.38 -4.58
N ASN A 70 7.94 -12.75 -4.64
CA ASN A 70 8.46 -11.90 -3.56
C ASN A 70 8.56 -10.42 -4.01
N ILE A 71 8.59 -9.49 -3.04
CA ILE A 71 8.76 -8.05 -3.34
C ILE A 71 10.23 -7.64 -3.49
N LEU A 72 11.18 -8.55 -3.21
CA LEU A 72 12.63 -8.29 -3.32
C LEU A 72 13.08 -8.11 -4.78
N HIS A 73 12.35 -8.65 -5.76
CA HIS A 73 12.55 -8.34 -7.19
C HIS A 73 12.51 -6.82 -7.47
N LEU A 74 11.70 -6.07 -6.73
CA LEU A 74 11.66 -4.62 -6.85
C LEU A 74 12.90 -3.94 -6.25
N ASN A 75 13.49 -4.50 -5.18
CA ASN A 75 14.77 -4.00 -4.65
C ASN A 75 15.87 -4.11 -5.71
N GLN A 76 15.95 -5.26 -6.40
CA GLN A 76 16.92 -5.48 -7.48
C GLN A 76 16.72 -4.50 -8.64
N ALA A 77 15.46 -4.14 -8.94
CA ALA A 77 15.14 -3.14 -9.95
C ALA A 77 15.33 -1.68 -9.47
N GLY A 78 15.70 -1.46 -8.20
CA GLY A 78 15.82 -0.13 -7.60
C GLY A 78 14.48 0.60 -7.49
N ILE A 79 13.38 -0.13 -7.29
CA ILE A 79 12.02 0.40 -7.20
C ILE A 79 11.50 0.27 -5.77
N TYR A 80 11.08 1.39 -5.19
CA TYR A 80 10.40 1.43 -3.90
C TYR A 80 9.16 2.31 -3.96
N ILE A 81 8.08 1.86 -3.32
CA ILE A 81 6.81 2.57 -3.26
C ILE A 81 6.51 2.88 -1.80
N PHE A 82 6.14 4.12 -1.53
CA PHE A 82 5.66 4.53 -0.22
C PHE A 82 4.18 4.16 -0.04
N PRO A 83 3.71 3.91 1.20
CA PRO A 83 2.29 3.67 1.44
C PRO A 83 1.43 4.86 0.97
N ALA A 84 0.24 4.62 0.44
CA ALA A 84 -0.58 5.75 -0.03
C ALA A 84 -1.30 6.44 1.12
N GLN A 85 -1.08 7.75 1.20
CA GLN A 85 -1.74 8.67 2.10
C GLN A 85 -3.08 9.13 1.51
N PRO A 86 -4.18 9.12 2.27
CA PRO A 86 -5.44 9.66 1.79
C PRO A 86 -5.38 11.18 1.66
N ILE A 87 -5.83 11.72 0.52
CA ILE A 87 -6.04 13.16 0.29
C ILE A 87 -7.51 13.50 0.61
N SER A 88 -8.43 12.79 -0.04
CA SER A 88 -9.87 12.89 0.18
C SER A 88 -10.46 11.50 0.07
N TRP A 89 -11.25 11.06 1.04
CA TRP A 89 -11.82 9.73 1.02
C TRP A 89 -13.24 9.74 1.54
N SER A 90 -14.01 8.78 1.06
CA SER A 90 -15.32 8.46 1.61
C SER A 90 -15.46 6.94 1.70
N TYR A 91 -16.38 6.50 2.57
CA TYR A 91 -16.66 5.10 2.74
C TYR A 91 -18.03 4.76 2.15
N GLN A 92 -18.12 3.60 1.54
CA GLN A 92 -19.39 2.98 1.17
C GLN A 92 -19.52 1.66 1.93
N ILE A 93 -20.69 1.41 2.50
CA ILE A 93 -20.97 0.16 3.18
C ILE A 93 -21.88 -0.67 2.28
N ASN A 94 -21.37 -1.78 1.75
CA ASN A 94 -22.20 -2.71 0.99
C ASN A 94 -22.45 -3.98 1.80
N THR A 95 -23.62 -4.57 1.59
CA THR A 95 -23.96 -5.89 2.13
C THR A 95 -23.75 -6.91 1.02
N PHE A 96 -22.90 -7.90 1.27
CA PHE A 96 -22.68 -9.01 0.35
C PHE A 96 -23.24 -10.30 0.96
N LYS A 97 -23.66 -11.22 0.11
CA LYS A 97 -24.09 -12.56 0.53
C LYS A 97 -23.10 -13.60 0.05
N ALA A 98 -22.82 -14.59 0.90
CA ALA A 98 -22.05 -15.74 0.46
C ALA A 98 -22.87 -16.50 -0.60
N ALA A 99 -22.29 -16.75 -1.77
CA ALA A 99 -22.92 -17.58 -2.78
C ALA A 99 -23.07 -18.99 -2.21
N GLN A 100 -24.29 -19.53 -2.19
CA GLN A 100 -24.54 -20.91 -1.81
C GLN A 100 -24.09 -21.82 -2.96
N VAL A 101 -22.83 -22.22 -2.94
CA VAL A 101 -22.32 -23.23 -3.88
C VAL A 101 -22.67 -24.60 -3.32
N GLY A 102 -23.42 -25.44 -4.05
CA GLY A 102 -23.91 -26.74 -3.56
C GLY A 102 -22.84 -27.74 -3.11
N TYR A 103 -21.56 -27.45 -3.37
CA TYR A 103 -20.39 -28.20 -2.90
C TYR A 103 -19.95 -27.82 -1.47
N TYR A 104 -20.13 -26.55 -1.08
CA TYR A 104 -19.91 -26.11 0.30
C TYR A 104 -21.22 -26.33 1.07
N GLY A 105 -21.14 -26.98 2.24
CA GLY A 105 -22.31 -27.45 2.98
C GLY A 105 -23.44 -26.41 3.08
N LYS A 106 -24.69 -26.87 2.89
CA LYS A 106 -25.89 -26.02 2.98
C LYS A 106 -25.92 -25.33 4.35
N SER A 107 -25.89 -24.00 4.36
CA SER A 107 -26.14 -23.21 5.56
C SER A 107 -27.57 -23.47 6.03
N LYS A 108 -27.72 -24.14 7.18
CA LYS A 108 -29.00 -24.36 7.86
C LYS A 108 -29.14 -23.38 9.01
N GLN A 109 -30.34 -22.85 9.20
CA GLN A 109 -30.66 -21.95 10.31
C GLN A 109 -30.61 -22.74 11.64
N PHE A 110 -30.14 -22.09 12.70
CA PHE A 110 -30.15 -22.65 14.05
C PHE A 110 -31.61 -22.91 14.46
N GLY A 111 -31.97 -24.16 14.73
CA GLY A 111 -33.33 -24.59 15.07
C GLY A 111 -34.05 -25.40 14.00
N ASP A 112 -33.52 -25.49 12.77
CA ASP A 112 -34.07 -26.39 11.75
C ASP A 112 -33.63 -27.84 12.00
N LYS A 113 -34.56 -28.79 11.81
CA LYS A 113 -34.29 -30.23 11.96
C LYS A 113 -33.12 -30.66 11.07
N GLY A 114 -32.04 -31.14 11.70
CA GLY A 114 -30.84 -31.63 11.03
C GLY A 114 -29.76 -30.56 10.73
N ALA A 115 -29.75 -29.43 11.45
CA ALA A 115 -28.62 -28.50 11.46
C ALA A 115 -27.49 -29.04 12.36
N GLU A 116 -26.54 -29.77 11.77
CA GLU A 116 -25.42 -30.39 12.51
C GLU A 116 -24.25 -29.44 12.80
N LYS A 117 -24.19 -28.27 12.15
CA LYS A 117 -23.10 -27.28 12.30
C LYS A 117 -23.65 -25.85 12.31
N ASN A 118 -23.08 -25.02 13.19
CA ASN A 118 -23.37 -23.59 13.30
C ASN A 118 -22.69 -22.82 12.15
N TYR A 119 -23.34 -22.76 10.99
CA TYR A 119 -22.90 -21.90 9.89
C TYR A 119 -23.55 -20.52 10.05
N PRO A 120 -22.76 -19.42 10.11
CA PRO A 120 -23.31 -18.06 10.19
C PRO A 120 -24.26 -17.78 9.02
N ILE A 121 -25.30 -16.99 9.27
CA ILE A 121 -26.25 -16.53 8.24
C ILE A 121 -25.46 -15.85 7.12
N ASN A 122 -25.72 -16.28 5.86
CA ASN A 122 -24.95 -16.03 4.62
C ASN A 122 -24.77 -14.56 4.19
N TYR A 123 -24.49 -13.60 5.06
CA TYR A 123 -24.21 -12.23 4.66
C TYR A 123 -23.16 -11.55 5.53
N GLY A 124 -22.37 -10.69 4.91
CA GLY A 124 -21.41 -9.81 5.55
C GLY A 124 -21.63 -8.37 5.08
N ARG A 125 -21.07 -7.42 5.81
CA ARG A 125 -21.00 -6.02 5.41
C ARG A 125 -19.55 -5.65 5.18
N ALA A 126 -19.27 -5.07 4.03
CA ALA A 126 -17.96 -4.51 3.72
C ALA A 126 -18.04 -3.00 3.82
N LYS A 127 -17.22 -2.39 4.68
CA LYS A 127 -16.96 -0.95 4.69
C LYS A 127 -15.74 -0.71 3.82
N GLU A 128 -15.99 -0.15 2.64
CA GLU A 128 -15.08 -0.04 1.51
C GLU A 128 -14.71 1.41 1.27
N LEU A 129 -13.57 1.63 0.64
CA LEU A 129 -13.21 2.96 0.14
C LEU A 129 -14.00 3.25 -1.13
N ALA A 130 -14.81 4.30 -1.11
CA ALA A 130 -15.75 4.60 -2.19
C ALA A 130 -15.06 5.23 -3.40
N VAL A 131 -15.73 5.10 -4.56
CA VAL A 131 -15.35 5.75 -5.82
C VAL A 131 -15.12 7.25 -5.63
N GLY A 132 -14.13 7.79 -6.36
CA GLY A 132 -13.75 9.20 -6.30
C GLY A 132 -12.79 9.55 -5.16
N SER A 133 -12.54 8.63 -4.22
CA SER A 133 -11.49 8.82 -3.21
C SER A 133 -10.12 8.97 -3.89
N GLN A 134 -9.30 9.88 -3.36
CA GLN A 134 -8.00 10.25 -3.88
C GLN A 134 -6.90 10.02 -2.84
N TYR A 135 -5.78 9.48 -3.32
CA TYR A 135 -4.62 9.17 -2.51
C TYR A 135 -3.36 9.69 -3.15
N ARG A 136 -2.33 9.88 -2.33
CA ARG A 136 -0.99 10.25 -2.74
C ARG A 136 -0.02 9.17 -2.32
N THR A 137 0.86 8.78 -3.23
CA THR A 137 2.04 7.95 -2.92
C THR A 137 3.26 8.53 -3.62
N TYR A 138 4.44 8.09 -3.21
CA TYR A 138 5.69 8.39 -3.87
C TYR A 138 6.34 7.09 -4.34
N ILE A 139 7.02 7.18 -5.48
CA ILE A 139 7.77 6.06 -6.04
C ILE A 139 9.21 6.53 -6.25
N ILE A 140 10.16 5.79 -5.70
CA ILE A 140 11.58 5.90 -6.06
C ILE A 140 11.84 4.82 -7.10
N ALA A 141 12.37 5.19 -8.25
CA ALA A 141 12.63 4.24 -9.34
C ALA A 141 13.71 4.76 -10.30
N PRO A 142 14.26 3.90 -11.19
CA PRO A 142 15.07 4.35 -12.32
C PRO A 142 14.28 5.27 -13.24
N GLU A 143 14.96 6.17 -13.97
CA GLU A 143 14.27 7.14 -14.84
C GLU A 143 13.49 6.50 -16.00
N THR A 144 13.87 5.28 -16.38
CA THR A 144 13.27 4.49 -17.46
C THR A 144 12.00 3.75 -17.05
N ILE A 145 11.56 3.90 -15.80
CA ILE A 145 10.40 3.19 -15.27
C ILE A 145 9.12 3.53 -16.04
N LYS A 146 8.34 2.50 -16.36
CA LYS A 146 6.99 2.66 -16.91
C LYS A 146 5.97 2.49 -15.79
N ILE A 147 5.38 3.60 -15.35
CA ILE A 147 4.30 3.59 -14.36
C ILE A 147 2.97 3.40 -15.10
N PRO A 148 2.20 2.34 -14.83
CA PRO A 148 0.95 2.08 -15.53
C PRO A 148 -0.11 3.11 -15.14
N ARG A 149 -0.90 3.57 -16.11
CA ARG A 149 -2.02 4.50 -15.90
C ARG A 149 -3.19 3.89 -15.12
N TRP A 150 -3.36 2.57 -15.22
CA TRP A 150 -4.45 1.84 -14.59
C TRP A 150 -3.90 0.64 -13.84
N ILE A 151 -4.34 0.47 -12.60
CA ILE A 151 -4.00 -0.69 -11.79
C ILE A 151 -5.27 -1.34 -11.22
N ARG A 152 -5.11 -2.59 -10.77
CA ARG A 152 -6.11 -3.37 -10.07
C ARG A 152 -5.64 -3.58 -8.64
N LEU A 153 -6.45 -3.18 -7.67
CA LEU A 153 -6.06 -3.21 -6.25
C LEU A 153 -7.18 -3.78 -5.38
N GLY A 154 -6.78 -4.46 -4.29
CA GLY A 154 -7.72 -4.98 -3.31
C GLY A 154 -8.31 -6.32 -3.68
N LYS A 155 -9.12 -6.86 -2.77
CA LYS A 155 -9.74 -8.20 -2.90
C LYS A 155 -10.69 -8.30 -4.10
N TRP A 156 -11.26 -7.18 -4.56
CA TRP A 156 -12.15 -7.15 -5.73
C TRP A 156 -11.49 -6.72 -7.02
N ALA A 157 -10.16 -6.55 -7.04
CA ALA A 157 -9.44 -6.04 -8.20
C ALA A 157 -10.05 -4.72 -8.71
N SER A 158 -10.31 -3.80 -7.78
CA SER A 158 -10.93 -2.51 -8.05
C SER A 158 -10.04 -1.67 -8.96
N LYS A 159 -10.65 -0.95 -9.91
CA LYS A 159 -9.93 -0.15 -10.90
C LYS A 159 -9.47 1.19 -10.29
N ILE A 160 -8.18 1.49 -10.42
CA ILE A 160 -7.59 2.74 -9.93
C ILE A 160 -6.83 3.43 -11.05
N ARG A 161 -7.07 4.73 -11.22
CA ARG A 161 -6.28 5.60 -12.11
C ARG A 161 -5.04 6.07 -11.37
N VAL A 162 -3.89 5.98 -12.03
CA VAL A 162 -2.60 6.46 -11.55
C VAL A 162 -2.16 7.63 -12.43
N GLU A 163 -1.83 8.74 -11.79
CA GLU A 163 -1.24 9.91 -12.43
C GLU A 163 0.10 10.17 -11.78
N ALA A 164 1.18 10.05 -12.55
CA ALA A 164 2.53 10.17 -12.05
C ALA A 164 3.21 11.43 -12.62
N ILE A 165 3.86 12.18 -11.73
CA ILE A 165 4.64 13.37 -12.06
C ILE A 165 6.06 13.13 -11.54
N LYS A 166 7.06 13.20 -12.43
CA LYS A 166 8.47 13.15 -12.03
C LYS A 166 8.82 14.45 -11.30
N ILE A 167 9.34 14.34 -10.08
CA ILE A 167 9.85 15.48 -9.33
C ILE A 167 11.28 15.75 -9.80
N PRO A 168 11.61 16.95 -10.30
CA PRO A 168 12.96 17.27 -10.75
C PRO A 168 13.97 17.24 -9.60
N GLU A 169 15.19 16.77 -9.85
CA GLU A 169 16.23 16.73 -8.81
C GLU A 169 16.60 18.14 -8.33
N GLN A 170 16.47 19.17 -9.18
CA GLN A 170 16.78 20.55 -8.78
C GLN A 170 15.92 21.04 -7.61
N VAL A 171 14.67 20.58 -7.48
CA VAL A 171 13.75 21.02 -6.41
C VAL A 171 13.90 20.21 -5.12
N ILE A 172 14.76 19.19 -5.13
CA ILE A 172 15.01 18.30 -3.99
C ILE A 172 16.40 18.60 -3.41
N GLN A 173 16.55 18.43 -2.10
CA GLN A 173 17.83 18.48 -1.40
C GLN A 173 17.90 17.36 -0.35
N ASN A 174 19.07 16.79 -0.18
CA ASN A 174 19.36 15.85 0.91
C ASN A 174 19.71 16.61 2.17
N LYS A 175 19.17 16.17 3.31
CA LYS A 175 19.52 16.65 4.64
C LYS A 175 19.69 15.47 5.59
N SER A 176 20.34 15.72 6.71
CA SER A 176 20.48 14.77 7.80
C SER A 176 20.15 15.46 9.12
N GLY A 177 19.54 14.73 10.05
CA GLY A 177 19.17 15.21 11.37
C GLY A 177 17.78 14.78 11.79
N ASP A 178 17.18 15.56 12.69
CA ASP A 178 15.82 15.32 13.18
C ASP A 178 14.80 15.99 12.25
N TYR A 179 13.78 15.23 11.84
CA TYR A 179 12.73 15.72 10.93
C TYR A 179 11.39 15.04 11.19
N THR A 180 10.32 15.66 10.69
CA THR A 180 8.97 15.10 10.75
C THR A 180 8.49 14.69 9.37
N CYS A 181 8.22 13.40 9.19
CA CYS A 181 7.60 12.84 8.01
C CYS A 181 6.09 12.73 8.20
N LEU A 182 5.32 13.53 7.46
CA LEU A 182 3.86 13.48 7.49
C LEU A 182 3.28 12.34 6.65
N HIS A 183 4.07 11.82 5.71
CA HIS A 183 3.68 10.70 4.87
C HIS A 183 3.73 9.38 5.68
N PRO A 184 2.80 8.44 5.46
CA PRO A 184 2.90 7.13 6.10
C PRO A 184 4.14 6.38 5.61
N LEU A 185 4.77 5.64 6.51
CA LEU A 185 5.97 4.84 6.25
C LEU A 185 5.74 3.41 6.72
N ASN A 186 6.36 2.46 6.03
CA ASN A 186 6.47 1.11 6.53
C ASN A 186 7.76 1.01 7.38
N PRO A 187 7.66 0.73 8.70
CA PRO A 187 8.84 0.67 9.56
C PRO A 187 9.83 -0.44 9.19
N LEU A 188 9.40 -1.53 8.52
CA LEU A 188 10.32 -2.58 8.05
C LEU A 188 11.18 -2.13 6.87
N ASP A 189 10.75 -1.11 6.14
CA ASP A 189 11.41 -0.64 4.92
C ASP A 189 12.34 0.55 5.20
N LEU A 190 12.47 0.95 6.48
CA LEU A 190 13.39 2.01 6.90
C LEU A 190 14.80 1.43 7.09
N PRO A 191 15.86 2.16 6.68
CA PRO A 191 17.21 1.69 6.87
C PRO A 191 17.60 1.71 8.35
N SER A 192 18.54 0.84 8.73
CA SER A 192 18.98 0.64 10.12
C SER A 192 19.53 1.90 10.82
N HIS A 193 20.05 2.86 10.06
CA HIS A 193 20.54 4.15 10.57
C HIS A 193 19.43 5.20 10.76
N THR A 194 18.21 4.94 10.28
CA THR A 194 17.05 5.82 10.52
C THR A 194 16.32 5.38 11.78
N ARG A 195 16.31 6.24 12.80
CA ARG A 195 15.66 5.98 14.08
C ARG A 195 14.28 6.64 14.14
N ILE A 196 13.26 5.87 14.50
CA ILE A 196 11.93 6.41 14.81
C ILE A 196 11.90 6.88 16.27
N LEU A 197 11.53 8.15 16.48
CA LEU A 197 11.46 8.78 17.80
C LEU A 197 10.03 8.82 18.33
N LEU A 198 9.08 9.28 17.51
CA LEU A 198 7.65 9.41 17.85
C LEU A 198 6.82 9.13 16.61
N TYR A 199 5.66 8.48 16.76
CA TYR A 199 4.80 8.19 15.61
C TYR A 199 3.35 7.84 16.03
N ASN A 200 2.45 7.96 15.07
CA ASN A 200 1.11 7.39 15.12
C ASN A 200 1.06 6.06 14.39
N ARG A 201 0.61 5.00 15.07
CA ARG A 201 0.50 3.65 14.50
C ARG A 201 -0.80 3.49 13.72
N ILE A 202 -0.69 3.05 12.47
CA ILE A 202 -1.81 2.64 11.64
C ILE A 202 -1.81 1.11 11.61
N VAL A 203 -2.80 0.51 12.29
CA VAL A 203 -2.91 -0.94 12.38
C VAL A 203 -3.49 -1.48 11.08
N MET A 204 -2.65 -2.18 10.32
CA MET A 204 -3.04 -2.91 9.13
C MET A 204 -2.08 -4.07 8.86
N PRO A 205 -2.54 -5.17 8.26
CA PRO A 205 -1.66 -6.23 7.78
C PRO A 205 -1.05 -5.83 6.43
N PRO A 206 0.08 -6.45 6.03
CA PRO A 206 0.87 -7.42 6.79
C PRO A 206 1.75 -6.78 7.86
N VAL A 207 2.02 -5.47 7.77
CA VAL A 207 2.81 -4.71 8.73
C VAL A 207 2.08 -3.43 9.07
N SER A 208 2.04 -3.08 10.37
CA SER A 208 1.46 -1.81 10.78
C SER A 208 2.34 -0.65 10.30
N LEU A 209 1.71 0.32 9.65
CA LEU A 209 2.41 1.52 9.18
C LEU A 209 2.56 2.53 10.32
N VAL A 210 3.50 3.46 10.13
CA VAL A 210 3.67 4.62 11.00
C VAL A 210 3.33 5.88 10.21
N SER A 211 2.75 6.88 10.88
CA SER A 211 2.41 8.18 10.27
C SER A 211 2.75 9.32 11.21
N GLN A 212 2.91 10.52 10.64
CA GLN A 212 3.34 11.71 11.40
C GLN A 212 4.58 11.40 12.25
N ALA A 213 5.52 10.69 11.65
CA ALA A 213 6.67 10.14 12.36
C ALA A 213 7.75 11.22 12.53
N GLN A 214 8.22 11.39 13.75
CA GLN A 214 9.48 12.07 14.04
C GLN A 214 10.61 11.05 13.91
N LEU A 215 11.57 11.39 13.07
CA LEU A 215 12.66 10.51 12.66
C LEU A 215 13.99 11.24 12.85
N ARG A 216 15.04 10.46 13.12
CA ARG A 216 16.44 10.91 13.05
C ARG A 216 17.15 10.10 11.97
N GLY A 217 17.75 10.79 11.01
CA GLY A 217 18.50 10.15 9.93
C GLY A 217 18.62 11.04 8.70
N GLU A 218 18.94 10.42 7.57
CA GLU A 218 19.00 11.08 6.28
C GLU A 218 17.61 11.15 5.63
N TYR A 219 17.32 12.28 4.99
CA TYR A 219 16.03 12.53 4.37
C TYR A 219 16.12 13.48 3.18
N LEU A 220 15.18 13.29 2.25
CA LEU A 220 14.89 14.19 1.16
C LEU A 220 13.94 15.27 1.65
N THR A 221 14.25 16.53 1.32
CA THR A 221 13.33 17.65 1.48
C THR A 221 13.26 18.50 0.22
N THR A 222 12.18 19.25 0.06
CA THR A 222 11.98 20.19 -1.04
C THR A 222 12.68 21.53 -0.77
N LYS A 223 13.30 22.13 -1.79
CA LYS A 223 13.82 23.50 -1.73
C LYS A 223 12.68 24.48 -1.88
N LYS A 224 12.43 25.33 -0.87
CA LYS A 224 11.19 26.10 -0.75
C LYS A 224 10.84 26.91 -2.01
N ASP A 225 11.78 27.67 -2.56
CA ASP A 225 11.51 28.57 -3.69
C ASP A 225 11.26 27.76 -4.97
N ASP A 226 12.20 26.88 -5.34
CA ASP A 226 12.06 26.01 -6.53
C ASP A 226 10.81 25.10 -6.47
N TRP A 227 10.42 24.69 -5.27
CA TRP A 227 9.24 23.86 -5.04
C TRP A 227 7.95 24.63 -5.26
N GLN A 228 7.85 25.88 -4.81
CA GLN A 228 6.66 26.71 -5.05
C GLN A 228 6.43 26.93 -6.55
N ASP A 229 7.50 27.20 -7.29
CA ASP A 229 7.44 27.36 -8.74
C ASP A 229 6.97 26.06 -9.42
N PHE A 230 7.57 24.93 -9.06
CA PHE A 230 7.16 23.62 -9.59
C PHE A 230 5.69 23.28 -9.28
N LYS A 231 5.20 23.65 -8.09
CA LYS A 231 3.80 23.46 -7.71
C LYS A 231 2.82 24.29 -8.52
N SER A 232 3.17 25.53 -8.82
CA SER A 232 2.32 26.44 -9.59
C SER A 232 2.09 25.90 -11.01
N LEU A 233 3.10 25.28 -11.60
CA LEU A 233 3.03 24.64 -12.93
C LEU A 233 2.19 23.35 -12.96
N ASN A 234 2.03 22.67 -11.82
CA ASN A 234 1.37 21.36 -11.71
C ASN A 234 0.01 21.41 -10.98
N ASN A 235 -0.73 22.51 -11.11
CA ASN A 235 -2.10 22.67 -10.60
C ASN A 235 -2.29 22.38 -9.10
N GLN A 236 -1.32 22.75 -8.25
CA GLN A 236 -1.41 22.74 -6.77
C GLN A 236 -1.71 21.38 -6.08
N GLN A 237 -1.81 20.26 -6.79
CA GLN A 237 -2.09 18.94 -6.18
C GLN A 237 -0.93 18.35 -5.35
N LEU A 238 0.21 19.04 -5.31
CA LEU A 238 1.42 18.68 -4.58
C LEU A 238 1.39 19.22 -3.13
N PRO A 239 2.00 18.52 -2.16
CA PRO A 239 2.06 18.99 -0.76
C PRO A 239 2.77 20.33 -0.59
N VAL A 240 2.60 20.96 0.58
CA VAL A 240 3.35 22.17 0.94
C VAL A 240 4.85 21.90 0.97
N GLU A 241 5.26 20.79 1.57
CA GLU A 241 6.65 20.35 1.69
C GLU A 241 6.67 18.82 1.66
N ILE A 242 7.80 18.24 1.23
CA ILE A 242 8.02 16.79 1.27
C ILE A 242 9.16 16.53 2.23
N HIS A 243 8.96 15.58 3.15
CA HIS A 243 10.02 15.00 3.97
C HIS A 243 9.91 13.49 3.85
N LEU A 244 10.90 12.84 3.21
CA LEU A 244 10.91 11.39 3.03
C LEU A 244 12.29 10.82 3.40
N PRO A 245 12.36 9.69 4.11
CA PRO A 245 13.63 9.02 4.38
C PRO A 245 14.34 8.62 3.08
N THR A 246 15.67 8.72 3.08
CA THR A 246 16.53 8.14 2.03
C THR A 246 16.88 6.69 2.38
N GLY A 247 17.44 5.95 1.41
CA GLY A 247 17.91 4.58 1.65
C GLY A 247 16.82 3.55 1.93
N VAL A 248 15.57 3.85 1.60
CA VAL A 248 14.44 2.95 1.78
C VAL A 248 14.40 1.88 0.69
N PHE A 249 14.17 0.63 1.10
CA PHE A 249 13.92 -0.52 0.24
C PHE A 249 13.13 -1.57 1.02
N TYR A 250 12.49 -2.52 0.34
CA TYR A 250 11.64 -3.49 1.02
C TYR A 250 12.46 -4.35 1.98
N GLY A 251 12.11 -4.32 3.27
CA GLY A 251 12.81 -5.06 4.31
C GLY A 251 14.14 -4.47 4.74
N ALA A 252 14.45 -3.19 4.50
CA ALA A 252 15.71 -2.56 4.90
C ALA A 252 16.06 -2.68 6.40
N GLY A 253 15.06 -2.82 7.27
CA GLY A 253 15.25 -3.07 8.70
C GLY A 253 15.59 -4.52 9.05
N ASN A 254 15.44 -5.45 8.10
CA ASN A 254 15.77 -6.87 8.26
C ASN A 254 17.12 -7.19 7.60
N VAL A 255 18.06 -7.72 8.38
CA VAL A 255 19.41 -8.15 7.93
C VAL A 255 19.38 -9.17 6.78
N VAL A 256 18.25 -9.84 6.55
CA VAL A 256 18.07 -10.83 5.48
C VAL A 256 17.89 -10.18 4.09
N ALA A 257 17.44 -8.93 4.01
CA ALA A 257 17.19 -8.24 2.73
C ALA A 257 18.42 -7.50 2.17
N THR A 258 19.55 -7.53 2.87
CA THR A 258 20.82 -6.88 2.49
C THR A 258 21.82 -7.81 1.79
N ALA A 259 21.42 -9.06 1.52
CA ALA A 259 22.26 -10.07 0.85
C ALA A 259 21.91 -10.21 -0.63
#